data_AF-A0A920AC59-F1
#
_entry.id   AF-A0A920AC59-F1
#
_cell.length_a   1.000
_cell.length_b   1.000
_cell.length_c   1.000
_cell.angle_alpha   90.00
_cell.angle_beta   90.00
_cell.angle_gamma   90.00
#
_symmetry.space_group_name_H-M   'P 1'
#
loop_
_entity.id
_entity.type
_entity.pdbx_description
1 polymer ?
#
loop_
_entity_poly.entity_id
_entity_poly.type
_entity_poly.pdbx_seq_one_letter_code
_entity_poly.pdbx_strand_id
1 'polypeptide(L)'
;MSTHVIILHLSTVHLLILLDIDGIQYFENLTYLNCSYNQITQLPNLPPNLNYLNTSHCVNLSLIESFPHSLEFIDCSYNQINNLPNLPSNLKQLYCAFNTLNTLPNLPYNLTHIDCSFNNLTSLPYLPENLAHINCSYNELTSLPDLPSELGLLYNNSIKYIQ
;
A
#
# COMPACT_ATOMS: atom_id res chain seq x y z
N MET A 1 19.98 23.97 -6.75
CA MET A 1 20.98 22.92 -6.47
C MET A 1 20.26 21.59 -6.62
N SER A 2 20.42 20.92 -7.76
CA SER A 2 19.80 19.62 -8.02
C SER A 2 20.53 18.57 -7.19
N THR A 3 19.95 18.22 -6.04
CA THR A 3 20.44 17.13 -5.20
C THR A 3 20.12 15.82 -5.91
N HIS A 4 21.16 15.02 -6.19
CA HIS A 4 21.08 13.69 -6.82
C HIS A 4 20.53 12.63 -5.85
N VAL A 5 19.60 13.00 -4.98
CA VAL A 5 19.08 12.09 -3.95
C VAL A 5 18.09 11.14 -4.61
N ILE A 6 18.51 9.88 -4.71
CA ILE A 6 17.74 8.79 -5.32
C ILE A 6 17.00 7.98 -4.26
N ILE A 7 17.56 7.90 -3.05
CA ILE A 7 17.07 7.11 -1.93
C ILE A 7 16.98 8.00 -0.71
N LEU A 8 15.85 7.97 -0.02
CA LEU A 8 15.65 8.68 1.23
C LEU A 8 15.02 7.75 2.28
N HIS A 9 15.70 7.63 3.42
CA HIS A 9 15.20 6.96 4.62
C HIS A 9 14.93 8.01 5.69
N LEU A 10 13.66 8.21 5.98
CA LEU A 10 13.11 9.06 7.04
C LEU A 10 12.47 8.23 8.16
N SER A 11 12.70 6.91 8.18
CA SER A 11 12.12 6.03 9.20
C SER A 11 12.68 6.34 10.59
N THR A 12 11.84 6.42 11.62
CA THR A 12 12.32 6.71 12.97
C THR A 12 12.99 5.48 13.59
N VAL A 13 14.32 5.44 13.49
CA VAL A 13 15.16 4.64 14.38
C VAL A 13 16.00 5.52 15.30
N HIS A 14 16.09 6.84 15.04
CA HIS A 14 16.89 7.78 15.82
C HIS A 14 16.26 9.19 15.88
N LEU A 15 15.68 9.52 17.05
CA LEU A 15 15.53 10.84 17.69
C LEU A 15 14.67 11.97 17.07
N LEU A 16 14.06 11.85 15.89
CA LEU A 16 13.04 12.83 15.45
C LEU A 16 11.83 12.15 14.83
N ILE A 17 10.65 12.35 15.42
CA ILE A 17 9.37 11.93 14.86
C ILE A 17 8.89 13.01 13.91
N LEU A 18 8.66 12.68 12.64
CA LEU A 18 8.14 13.61 11.64
C LEU A 18 6.61 13.69 11.71
N LEU A 19 6.08 14.91 11.60
CA LEU A 19 4.65 15.20 11.49
C LEU A 19 4.20 15.42 10.04
N ASP A 20 5.15 15.77 9.16
CA ASP A 20 4.97 15.92 7.72
C ASP A 20 6.30 15.63 7.01
N ILE A 21 6.25 15.55 5.69
CA ILE A 21 7.42 15.39 4.80
C ILE A 21 7.39 16.43 3.69
N ASP A 22 6.88 17.63 3.98
CA ASP A 22 6.82 18.71 3.01
C ASP A 22 8.22 19.05 2.48
N GLY A 23 8.28 19.35 1.19
CA GLY A 23 9.53 19.53 0.45
C GLY A 23 10.01 18.26 -0.25
N ILE A 24 9.45 17.09 0.06
CA ILE A 24 9.77 15.85 -0.66
C ILE A 24 9.46 15.94 -2.16
N GLN A 25 8.43 16.72 -2.53
CA GLN A 25 8.01 16.95 -3.92
C GLN A 25 9.12 17.51 -4.83
N TYR A 26 10.16 18.13 -4.25
CA TYR A 26 11.25 18.76 -5.02
C TYR A 26 12.40 17.80 -5.35
N PHE A 27 12.39 16.56 -4.84
CA PHE A 27 13.40 15.55 -5.18
C PHE A 27 12.99 14.76 -6.42
N GLU A 28 13.10 15.38 -7.60
CA GLU A 28 12.62 14.81 -8.88
C GLU A 28 13.24 13.46 -9.27
N ASN A 29 14.45 13.18 -8.78
CA ASN A 29 15.18 11.93 -9.03
C ASN A 29 14.97 10.86 -7.93
N LEU A 30 14.11 11.13 -6.95
CA LEU A 30 13.85 10.20 -5.86
C LEU A 30 13.08 8.99 -6.39
N THR A 31 13.65 7.80 -6.17
CA THR A 31 13.05 6.52 -6.58
C THR A 31 12.65 5.66 -5.38
N TYR A 32 13.21 5.94 -4.21
CA TYR A 32 12.96 5.20 -2.98
C TYR A 32 12.70 6.15 -1.81
N LEU A 33 11.54 5.98 -1.17
CA LEU A 33 11.15 6.75 0.00
C LEU A 33 10.64 5.81 1.09
N ASN A 34 11.33 5.79 2.24
CA ASN A 34 10.84 5.15 3.45
C ASN A 34 10.61 6.19 4.55
N CYS A 35 9.35 6.48 4.84
CA CYS A 35 8.90 7.36 5.91
C CYS A 35 8.20 6.59 7.05
N SER A 36 8.43 5.28 7.17
CA SER A 36 7.77 4.45 8.18
C SER A 36 8.04 4.90 9.62
N TYR A 37 7.18 4.50 10.55
CA TYR A 37 7.31 4.81 11.98
C TYR A 37 7.33 6.32 12.28
N ASN A 38 6.63 7.15 11.51
CA ASN A 38 6.47 8.57 11.81
C ASN A 38 5.07 8.88 12.35
N GLN A 39 4.75 10.16 12.55
CA GLN A 39 3.41 10.63 12.90
C GLN A 39 2.81 11.50 11.79
N ILE A 40 3.22 11.22 10.55
CA ILE A 40 2.73 11.90 9.35
C ILE A 40 1.21 11.74 9.28
N THR A 41 0.51 12.85 9.12
CA THR A 41 -0.97 12.87 9.04
C THR A 41 -1.49 12.80 7.61
N GLN A 42 -0.69 13.26 6.65
CA GLN A 42 -0.99 13.32 5.22
C GLN A 42 0.29 13.26 4.38
N LEU A 43 0.20 12.78 3.15
CA LEU A 43 1.30 12.83 2.18
C LEU A 43 1.15 14.07 1.30
N PRO A 44 2.22 14.85 1.06
CA PRO A 44 2.23 15.82 -0.02
C PRO A 44 2.28 15.10 -1.37
N ASN A 45 2.26 15.87 -2.47
CA ASN A 45 2.55 15.32 -3.79
C ASN A 45 3.91 14.63 -3.80
N LEU A 46 3.91 13.34 -4.16
CA LEU A 46 5.13 12.54 -4.20
C LEU A 46 5.88 12.74 -5.53
N PRO A 47 7.21 12.60 -5.55
CA PRO A 47 8.01 12.68 -6.77
C PRO A 47 7.53 11.71 -7.85
N PRO A 48 7.54 12.13 -9.14
CA PRO A 48 6.93 11.37 -10.22
C PRO A 48 7.69 10.09 -10.62
N ASN A 49 8.95 9.95 -10.20
CA ASN A 49 9.82 8.80 -10.50
C ASN A 49 9.94 7.83 -9.31
N LEU A 50 9.09 7.98 -8.30
CA LEU A 50 9.13 7.15 -7.10
C LEU A 50 8.68 5.72 -7.43
N ASN A 51 9.55 4.74 -7.20
CA ASN A 51 9.28 3.33 -7.47
C ASN A 51 8.93 2.55 -6.19
N TYR A 52 9.43 3.01 -5.04
CA TYR A 52 9.21 2.40 -3.74
C TYR A 52 8.73 3.45 -2.74
N LEU A 53 7.61 3.16 -2.10
CA LEU A 53 7.05 3.96 -1.01
C LEU A 53 6.77 3.08 0.20
N ASN A 54 7.34 3.42 1.36
CA ASN A 54 6.94 2.85 2.63
C ASN A 54 6.52 3.96 3.61
N THR A 55 5.25 3.97 3.97
CA THR A 55 4.62 4.85 4.97
C THR A 55 3.98 4.04 6.09
N SER A 56 4.45 2.80 6.32
CA SER A 56 3.92 1.95 7.37
C SER A 56 4.15 2.53 8.77
N HIS A 57 3.29 2.19 9.72
CA HIS A 57 3.40 2.67 11.11
C HIS A 57 3.39 4.21 11.24
N CYS A 58 2.79 4.92 10.28
CA CYS A 58 2.46 6.33 10.38
C CYS A 58 1.06 6.48 11.00
N VAL A 59 0.91 6.13 12.28
CA VAL A 59 -0.38 5.84 12.92
C VAL A 59 -1.48 6.92 12.84
N ASN A 60 -1.14 8.15 12.43
CA ASN A 60 -2.09 9.25 12.22
C ASN A 60 -2.45 9.48 10.73
N LEU A 61 -1.82 8.75 9.80
CA LEU A 61 -2.09 8.82 8.37
C LEU A 61 -3.42 8.13 8.09
N SER A 62 -4.41 8.90 7.66
CA SER A 62 -5.77 8.41 7.40
C SER A 62 -6.23 8.59 5.95
N LEU A 63 -5.50 9.37 5.16
CA LEU A 63 -5.83 9.66 3.77
C LEU A 63 -4.58 9.67 2.89
N ILE A 64 -4.70 9.08 1.70
CA ILE A 64 -3.74 9.22 0.60
C ILE A 64 -4.52 9.67 -0.62
N GLU A 65 -4.21 10.85 -1.16
CA GLU A 65 -4.97 11.42 -2.28
C GLU A 65 -4.62 10.76 -3.62
N SER A 66 -3.35 10.46 -3.85
CA SER A 66 -2.88 9.85 -5.10
C SER A 66 -1.54 9.14 -4.94
N PHE A 67 -1.24 8.27 -5.89
CA PHE A 67 0.05 7.59 -6.02
C PHE A 67 0.72 7.98 -7.35
N PRO A 68 2.04 8.22 -7.38
CA PRO A 68 2.79 8.29 -8.62
C PRO A 68 2.65 7.02 -9.47
N HIS A 69 2.50 7.19 -10.78
CA HIS A 69 2.31 6.09 -11.73
C HIS A 69 3.50 5.13 -11.84
N SER A 70 4.69 5.55 -11.40
CA SER A 70 5.94 4.78 -11.42
C SER A 70 6.05 3.74 -10.28
N LEU A 71 5.22 3.83 -9.24
CA LEU A 71 5.36 2.96 -8.07
C LEU A 71 5.16 1.48 -8.43
N GLU A 72 6.13 0.67 -8.01
CA GLU A 72 6.10 -0.78 -8.10
C GLU A 72 5.87 -1.45 -6.74
N PHE A 73 6.19 -0.74 -5.65
CA PHE A 73 6.03 -1.21 -4.28
C PHE A 73 5.39 -0.12 -3.41
N ILE A 74 4.33 -0.49 -2.71
CA ILE A 74 3.66 0.34 -1.70
C ILE A 74 3.51 -0.46 -0.42
N ASP A 75 4.00 0.08 0.69
CA ASP A 75 3.64 -0.36 2.04
C ASP A 75 3.07 0.81 2.83
N CYS A 76 1.77 0.78 3.07
CA CYS A 76 1.03 1.72 3.90
C CYS A 76 0.33 1.01 5.07
N SER A 77 0.92 -0.08 5.56
CA SER A 77 0.36 -0.90 6.64
C SER A 77 0.43 -0.19 8.00
N TYR A 78 -0.38 -0.61 8.98
CA TYR A 78 -0.37 -0.04 10.34
C TYR A 78 -0.64 1.47 10.38
N ASN A 79 -1.68 1.90 9.68
CA ASN A 79 -2.15 3.29 9.61
C ASN A 79 -3.64 3.36 9.97
N GLN A 80 -4.30 4.50 9.72
CA GLN A 80 -5.74 4.69 9.92
C GLN A 80 -6.46 4.96 8.58
N ILE A 81 -5.92 4.42 7.48
CA ILE A 81 -6.44 4.67 6.13
C ILE A 81 -7.78 3.97 5.98
N ASN A 82 -8.80 4.70 5.55
CA ASN A 82 -10.14 4.16 5.34
C ASN A 82 -10.48 3.90 3.86
N ASN A 83 -9.73 4.49 2.94
CA ASN A 83 -9.84 4.30 1.50
C ASN A 83 -8.47 4.47 0.83
N LEU A 84 -8.17 3.66 -0.18
CA LEU A 84 -7.01 3.84 -1.06
C LEU A 84 -7.44 4.51 -2.36
N PRO A 85 -6.61 5.40 -2.93
CA PRO A 85 -6.84 5.93 -4.28
C PRO A 85 -6.57 4.84 -5.33
N ASN A 86 -6.79 5.18 -6.61
CA ASN A 86 -6.45 4.27 -7.71
C ASN A 86 -4.99 3.83 -7.63
N LEU A 87 -4.77 2.53 -7.81
CA LEU A 87 -3.43 1.94 -7.75
C LEU A 87 -2.69 2.17 -9.08
N PRO A 88 -1.37 2.45 -9.03
CA PRO A 88 -0.53 2.54 -10.22
C PRO A 88 -0.55 1.24 -11.04
N SER A 89 -0.58 1.36 -12.37
CA SER A 89 -0.61 0.18 -13.27
C SER A 89 0.66 -0.68 -13.21
N ASN A 90 1.78 -0.11 -12.76
CA ASN A 90 3.07 -0.80 -12.59
C ASN A 90 3.22 -1.47 -11.22
N LEU A 91 2.25 -1.32 -10.32
CA LEU A 91 2.34 -1.84 -8.96
C LEU A 91 2.45 -3.37 -8.97
N LYS A 92 3.48 -3.89 -8.30
CA LYS A 92 3.77 -5.32 -8.17
C LYS A 92 3.45 -5.84 -6.77
N GLN A 93 3.63 -5.01 -5.75
CA GLN A 93 3.39 -5.37 -4.35
C GLN A 93 2.64 -4.27 -3.61
N LEU A 94 1.59 -4.65 -2.89
CA LEU A 94 0.81 -3.77 -2.03
C LEU A 94 0.68 -4.37 -0.64
N TYR A 95 1.16 -3.66 0.37
CA TYR A 95 0.91 -3.95 1.77
C TYR A 95 0.07 -2.82 2.36
N CYS A 96 -1.18 -3.12 2.72
CA CYS A 96 -2.12 -2.19 3.33
C CYS A 96 -2.80 -2.79 4.56
N ALA A 97 -2.15 -3.77 5.18
CA ALA A 97 -2.66 -4.45 6.37
C ALA A 97 -2.79 -3.50 7.57
N PHE A 98 -3.62 -3.84 8.54
CA PHE A 98 -3.83 -3.02 9.75
C PHE A 98 -4.22 -1.57 9.42
N ASN A 99 -5.35 -1.43 8.73
CA ASN A 99 -5.99 -0.17 8.40
C ASN A 99 -7.50 -0.28 8.70
N THR A 100 -8.31 0.67 8.22
CA THR A 100 -9.78 0.65 8.37
C THR A 100 -10.47 0.61 7.00
N LEU A 101 -9.84 -0.04 6.02
CA LEU A 101 -10.36 -0.13 4.65
C LEU A 101 -11.66 -0.93 4.64
N ASN A 102 -12.71 -0.35 4.03
CA ASN A 102 -13.99 -1.02 3.83
C ASN A 102 -14.09 -1.70 2.45
N THR A 103 -13.31 -1.19 1.49
CA THR A 103 -13.18 -1.69 0.12
C THR A 103 -11.73 -1.56 -0.34
N LEU A 104 -11.38 -2.27 -1.42
CA LEU A 104 -10.15 -2.04 -2.17
C LEU A 104 -10.49 -1.44 -3.54
N PRO A 105 -9.63 -0.58 -4.10
CA PRO A 105 -9.71 -0.18 -5.51
C PRO A 105 -9.43 -1.38 -6.43
N ASN A 106 -9.63 -1.20 -7.74
CA ASN A 106 -9.25 -2.21 -8.72
C ASN A 106 -7.76 -2.55 -8.62
N LEU A 107 -7.45 -3.84 -8.57
CA LEU A 107 -6.07 -4.32 -8.51
C LEU A 107 -5.44 -4.29 -9.91
N PRO A 108 -4.23 -3.75 -10.07
CA PRO A 108 -3.58 -3.68 -11.37
C PRO A 108 -3.13 -5.07 -11.84
N TYR A 109 -3.12 -5.28 -13.16
CA TYR A 109 -2.79 -6.58 -13.78
C TYR A 109 -1.40 -7.11 -13.38
N ASN A 110 -0.43 -6.23 -13.11
CA ASN A 110 0.93 -6.60 -12.74
C ASN A 110 1.10 -6.93 -11.23
N LEU A 111 0.04 -6.81 -10.44
CA LEU A 111 0.10 -7.07 -9.00
C LEU A 111 0.32 -8.57 -8.77
N THR A 112 1.38 -8.88 -8.03
CA THR A 112 1.78 -10.26 -7.71
C THR A 112 1.57 -10.60 -6.24
N HIS A 113 1.62 -9.59 -5.36
CA HIS A 113 1.48 -9.76 -3.92
C HIS A 113 0.58 -8.67 -3.35
N ILE A 114 -0.38 -9.09 -2.51
CA ILE A 114 -1.18 -8.18 -1.71
C ILE A 114 -1.35 -8.71 -0.28
N ASP A 115 -1.08 -7.85 0.71
CA ASP A 115 -1.55 -8.04 2.08
C ASP A 115 -2.53 -6.93 2.45
N CYS A 116 -3.79 -7.28 2.54
CA CYS A 116 -4.88 -6.42 2.99
C CYS A 116 -5.53 -6.95 4.27
N SER A 117 -4.81 -7.77 5.05
CA SER A 117 -5.31 -8.33 6.30
C SER A 117 -5.57 -7.28 7.37
N PHE A 118 -6.37 -7.60 8.38
CA PHE A 118 -6.71 -6.68 9.47
C PHE A 118 -7.29 -5.35 8.95
N ASN A 119 -8.39 -5.46 8.21
CA ASN A 119 -9.20 -4.35 7.70
C ASN A 119 -10.69 -4.68 7.92
N ASN A 120 -11.59 -3.87 7.34
CA ASN A 120 -13.04 -4.05 7.41
C ASN A 120 -13.62 -4.42 6.03
N LEU A 121 -12.85 -5.15 5.20
CA LEU A 121 -13.28 -5.49 3.84
C LEU A 121 -14.45 -6.46 3.89
N THR A 122 -15.55 -6.11 3.23
CA THR A 122 -16.75 -6.96 3.11
C THR A 122 -16.76 -7.78 1.81
N SER A 123 -15.97 -7.35 0.83
CA SER A 123 -15.72 -8.06 -0.43
C SER A 123 -14.31 -7.74 -0.96
N LEU A 124 -13.83 -8.56 -1.88
CA LEU A 124 -12.60 -8.28 -2.65
C LEU A 124 -12.98 -7.93 -4.10
N PRO A 125 -12.22 -7.05 -4.77
CA PRO A 125 -12.35 -6.83 -6.20
C PRO A 125 -11.90 -8.08 -6.99
N TYR A 126 -12.02 -8.03 -8.31
CA TYR A 126 -11.42 -9.05 -9.18
C TYR A 126 -9.92 -9.18 -8.90
N LEU A 127 -9.45 -10.42 -8.77
CA LEU A 127 -8.04 -10.73 -8.53
C LEU A 127 -7.34 -10.89 -9.88
N PRO A 128 -6.22 -10.18 -10.13
CA PRO A 128 -5.51 -10.29 -11.40
C PRO A 128 -4.90 -11.68 -11.57
N GLU A 129 -4.85 -12.17 -12.82
CA GLU A 129 -4.33 -13.50 -13.14
C GLU A 129 -2.87 -13.75 -12.69
N ASN A 130 -2.06 -12.70 -12.60
CA ASN A 130 -0.67 -12.79 -12.14
C ASN A 130 -0.52 -12.78 -10.60
N LEU A 131 -1.61 -12.74 -9.84
CA LEU A 131 -1.56 -12.69 -8.39
C LEU A 131 -1.05 -14.01 -7.82
N ALA A 132 0.16 -14.00 -7.26
CA ALA A 132 0.80 -15.17 -6.71
C ALA A 132 0.52 -15.33 -5.20
N HIS A 133 0.28 -14.22 -4.49
CA HIS A 133 0.04 -14.22 -3.06
C HIS A 133 -1.04 -13.21 -2.66
N ILE A 134 -1.99 -13.66 -1.84
CA ILE A 134 -2.94 -12.79 -1.16
C ILE A 134 -3.11 -13.18 0.31
N ASN A 135 -3.00 -12.18 1.18
CA ASN A 135 -3.46 -12.25 2.55
C ASN A 135 -4.62 -11.26 2.75
N CYS A 136 -5.83 -11.79 2.91
CA CYS A 136 -7.06 -11.05 3.21
C CYS A 136 -7.69 -11.50 4.54
N SER A 137 -6.92 -12.18 5.39
CA SER A 137 -7.37 -12.63 6.71
C SER A 137 -7.77 -11.45 7.63
N TYR A 138 -8.57 -11.72 8.66
CA TYR A 138 -9.04 -10.70 9.61
C TYR A 138 -9.74 -9.53 8.91
N ASN A 139 -10.73 -9.88 8.10
CA ASN A 139 -11.66 -8.95 7.43
C ASN A 139 -13.11 -9.41 7.68
N GLU A 140 -14.08 -8.71 7.11
CA GLU A 140 -15.52 -9.01 7.20
C GLU A 140 -16.04 -9.74 5.94
N LEU A 141 -15.13 -10.40 5.21
CA LEU A 141 -15.45 -11.11 3.97
C LEU A 141 -16.40 -12.28 4.27
N THR A 142 -17.45 -12.41 3.45
CA THR A 142 -18.41 -13.52 3.53
C THR A 142 -18.21 -14.55 2.42
N SER A 143 -17.50 -14.17 1.36
CA SER A 143 -17.16 -14.99 0.20
C SER A 143 -15.86 -14.47 -0.42
N LEU A 144 -15.28 -15.25 -1.34
CA LEU A 144 -14.14 -14.85 -2.16
C LEU A 144 -14.58 -14.75 -3.62
N PRO A 145 -13.96 -13.87 -4.42
CA PRO A 145 -14.09 -13.90 -5.87
C PRO A 145 -13.41 -15.15 -6.46
N ASP A 146 -13.56 -15.33 -7.77
CA ASP A 146 -12.79 -16.35 -8.51
C ASP A 146 -11.30 -16.17 -8.25
N LEU A 147 -10.64 -17.29 -7.93
CA LEU A 147 -9.21 -17.31 -7.65
C LEU A 147 -8.44 -17.51 -8.96
N PRO A 148 -7.36 -16.74 -9.19
CA PRO A 148 -6.54 -16.93 -10.36
C PRO A 148 -5.79 -18.26 -10.28
N SER A 149 -5.58 -18.87 -11.45
CA SER A 149 -5.01 -20.24 -11.54
C SER A 149 -3.59 -20.36 -10.97
N GLU A 150 -2.82 -19.27 -11.00
CA GLU A 150 -1.43 -19.19 -10.52
C GLU A 150 -1.33 -18.83 -9.02
N LEU A 151 -2.45 -18.75 -8.29
CA LEU A 151 -2.45 -18.36 -6.88
C LEU A 151 -1.81 -19.46 -6.02
N GLY A 152 -0.55 -19.24 -5.63
CA GLY A 152 0.22 -20.21 -4.85
C GLY A 152 -0.05 -20.17 -3.33
N LEU A 153 -0.41 -19.00 -2.79
CA LEU A 153 -0.63 -18.80 -1.36
C LEU A 153 -1.82 -17.88 -1.09
N LEU A 154 -2.77 -18.38 -0.30
CA LEU A 154 -3.98 -17.68 0.12
C LEU A 154 -4.16 -17.79 1.63
N TYR A 155 -4.22 -16.64 2.30
CA TYR A 155 -4.61 -16.52 3.71
C TYR A 155 -5.90 -15.69 3.77
N ASN A 156 -6.99 -16.26 4.29
CA ASN A 156 -8.29 -15.61 4.32
C ASN A 156 -8.95 -15.74 5.69
N ASN A 157 -10.10 -15.08 5.86
CA ASN A 157 -11.03 -15.47 6.94
C ASN A 157 -11.43 -16.93 6.71
N SER A 158 -11.81 -17.67 7.77
CA SER A 158 -12.26 -19.08 7.71
C SER A 158 -13.57 -19.31 6.93
N ILE A 159 -13.72 -18.64 5.79
CA ILE A 159 -14.78 -18.71 4.82
C ILE A 159 -14.64 -20.03 4.08
N LYS A 160 -15.73 -20.76 4.00
CA LYS A 160 -15.79 -21.97 3.19
C LYS A 160 -15.94 -21.55 1.72
N TYR A 161 -15.12 -22.10 0.85
CA TYR A 161 -15.27 -21.95 -0.59
C TYR A 161 -16.65 -22.47 -0.99
N ILE A 162 -17.48 -21.62 -1.59
CA ILE A 162 -18.70 -22.08 -2.27
C ILE A 162 -18.22 -22.44 -3.68
N GLN A 163 -18.04 -23.74 -3.93
CA GLN A 163 -17.78 -24.29 -5.27
C GLN A 163 -19.01 -24.17 -6.15
#